data_AF-A0A0N9I2X3-F1
#
_entry.id   AF-A0A0N9I2X3-F1
#
_cell.length_a   1.000
_cell.length_b   1.000
_cell.length_c   1.000
_cell.angle_alpha   90.00
_cell.angle_beta   90.00
_cell.angle_gamma   90.00
#
_symmetry.space_group_name_H-M   'P 1'
#
loop_
_entity.id
_entity.type
_entity.pdbx_description
1 polymer ?
#
loop_
_entity_poly.entity_id
_entity_poly.type
_entity_poly.pdbx_seq_one_letter_code
_entity_poly.pdbx_strand_id
1 'polypeptide(L)'
;MKVRLVLAVACALLATAPAASATTTEVKILQVNICNSGLAGCYTGKAVDHAVSVIASARPQVLSVNESCVSDIEPLHKAMGPSAVAFVAARRPDGSPVLCTNGEQYGNIVMVLAELAGPVTATGLYATQDTSTEHRAWACLPAGKIGACTTHLSARSGSTALAQCKELMAKVVDHPRPAVVAGDMNLRYRGWPDVQSCNPPGFYRKGDGGLQHVFVSSDLKFVRGTRIDMNGTTDHPGWMVTVKMG
;
A
#
# COMPACT_ATOMS: atom_id res chain seq x y z
N MET A 1 46.54 22.53 -71.68
CA MET A 1 45.14 22.30 -71.28
C MET A 1 45.10 21.24 -70.20
N LYS A 2 44.71 21.57 -68.96
CA LYS A 2 44.52 20.60 -67.87
C LYS A 2 43.15 20.85 -67.25
N VAL A 3 42.20 19.96 -67.51
CA VAL A 3 40.85 19.98 -66.95
C VAL A 3 40.92 19.37 -65.55
N ARG A 4 40.50 20.11 -64.52
CA ARG A 4 40.37 19.61 -63.15
C ARG A 4 38.91 19.23 -62.90
N LEU A 5 38.66 17.94 -62.65
CA LEU A 5 37.37 17.39 -62.28
C LEU A 5 37.16 17.61 -60.77
N VAL A 6 36.14 18.38 -60.39
CA VAL A 6 35.75 18.59 -58.98
C VAL A 6 34.65 17.59 -58.66
N LEU A 7 34.95 16.65 -57.75
CA LEU A 7 33.99 15.67 -57.25
C LEU A 7 33.20 16.31 -56.08
N ALA A 8 31.92 16.58 -56.30
CA ALA A 8 31.02 17.05 -55.24
C ALA A 8 30.54 15.85 -54.41
N VAL A 9 30.96 15.77 -53.15
CA VAL A 9 30.45 14.79 -52.17
C VAL A 9 29.19 15.36 -51.54
N ALA A 10 28.03 14.80 -51.89
CA ALA A 10 26.77 15.11 -51.24
C ALA A 10 26.65 14.33 -49.92
N CYS A 11 26.88 15.00 -48.79
CA CYS A 11 26.55 14.47 -47.46
C CYS A 11 25.03 14.45 -47.27
N ALA A 12 24.42 13.26 -47.36
CA ALA A 12 23.04 13.07 -46.96
C ALA A 12 22.94 13.13 -45.42
N LEU A 13 22.35 14.22 -44.92
CA LEU A 13 21.94 14.37 -43.52
C LEU A 13 20.68 13.53 -43.29
N LEU A 14 20.85 12.30 -42.82
CA LEU A 14 19.75 11.50 -42.27
C LEU A 14 19.35 12.09 -40.91
N ALA A 15 18.23 12.83 -40.88
CA ALA A 15 17.62 13.30 -39.66
C ALA A 15 17.07 12.10 -38.87
N THR A 16 17.79 11.66 -37.84
CA THR A 16 17.29 10.68 -36.87
C THR A 16 16.26 11.37 -35.99
N ALA A 17 14.97 11.03 -36.16
CA ALA A 17 13.93 11.46 -35.24
C ALA A 17 14.28 10.98 -33.81
N PRO A 18 14.15 11.82 -32.77
CA PRO A 18 14.39 11.38 -31.41
C PRO A 18 13.37 10.30 -31.05
N ALA A 19 13.85 9.16 -30.55
CA ALA A 19 12.99 8.13 -30.00
C ALA A 19 12.12 8.74 -28.89
N ALA A 20 10.80 8.60 -29.01
CA ALA A 20 9.87 8.99 -27.97
C ALA A 20 10.27 8.26 -26.68
N SER A 21 10.74 9.00 -25.68
CA SER A 21 11.03 8.44 -24.37
C SER A 21 9.73 7.91 -23.80
N ALA A 22 9.63 6.59 -23.59
CA ALA A 22 8.51 6.00 -22.88
C ALA A 22 8.38 6.72 -21.53
N THR A 23 7.27 7.44 -21.33
CA THR A 23 7.00 8.13 -20.08
C THR A 23 6.77 7.08 -19.01
N THR A 24 7.78 6.84 -18.17
CA THR A 24 7.67 5.93 -17.02
C THR A 24 6.58 6.44 -16.08
N THR A 25 5.54 5.66 -15.85
CA THR A 25 4.42 6.05 -14.99
C THR A 25 4.81 5.88 -13.51
N GLU A 26 4.73 6.95 -12.73
CA GLU A 26 4.87 6.88 -11.27
C GLU A 26 3.56 6.40 -10.62
N VAL A 27 3.70 5.45 -9.70
CA VAL A 27 2.61 4.92 -8.85
C VAL A 27 2.93 5.27 -7.40
N LYS A 28 1.96 5.82 -6.70
CA LYS A 28 2.02 6.20 -5.29
C LYS A 28 1.16 5.24 -4.47
N ILE A 29 1.79 4.59 -3.50
CA ILE A 29 1.16 3.73 -2.52
C ILE A 29 1.10 4.50 -1.20
N LEU A 30 -0.10 4.74 -0.67
CA LEU A 30 -0.32 5.37 0.62
C LEU A 30 -0.78 4.33 1.64
N GLN A 31 -0.05 4.24 2.75
CA GLN A 31 -0.44 3.53 3.95
C GLN A 31 -0.81 4.52 5.04
N VAL A 32 -1.92 4.28 5.75
CA VAL A 32 -2.30 5.07 6.93
C VAL A 32 -3.07 4.22 7.94
N ASN A 33 -2.81 4.42 9.23
CA ASN A 33 -3.62 3.92 10.34
C ASN A 33 -4.39 5.12 10.89
N ILE A 34 -5.72 5.08 10.86
CA ILE A 34 -6.56 6.24 11.19
C ILE A 34 -7.14 6.20 12.61
N CYS A 35 -6.87 5.14 13.39
CA CYS A 35 -7.34 5.00 14.77
C CYS A 35 -8.83 5.38 14.95
N ASN A 36 -9.70 4.95 14.03
CA ASN A 36 -11.07 5.46 13.92
C ASN A 36 -12.12 4.61 14.64
N SER A 37 -11.70 3.57 15.39
CA SER A 37 -12.62 2.66 16.09
C SER A 37 -13.50 3.34 17.14
N GLY A 38 -13.07 4.51 17.66
CA GLY A 38 -13.68 5.16 18.82
C GLY A 38 -13.25 4.60 20.17
N LEU A 39 -12.45 3.51 20.20
CA LEU A 39 -12.09 2.81 21.43
C LEU A 39 -10.66 3.13 21.91
N ALA A 40 -9.74 3.32 20.97
CA ALA A 40 -8.33 3.57 21.28
C ALA A 40 -8.09 5.03 21.70
N GLY A 41 -7.10 5.24 22.57
CA GLY A 41 -6.78 6.58 23.09
C GLY A 41 -6.30 7.59 22.03
N CYS A 42 -5.89 7.12 20.86
CA CYS A 42 -5.55 7.96 19.71
C CYS A 42 -6.77 8.46 18.92
N TYR A 43 -7.99 8.01 19.25
CA TYR A 43 -9.20 8.42 18.56
C TYR A 43 -9.52 9.89 18.81
N THR A 44 -9.67 10.64 17.72
CA THR A 44 -10.03 12.07 17.77
C THR A 44 -11.36 12.38 17.08
N GLY A 45 -11.93 11.42 16.34
CA GLY A 45 -13.08 11.64 15.45
C GLY A 45 -12.78 12.47 14.19
N LYS A 46 -11.51 12.85 13.94
CA LYS A 46 -11.12 13.75 12.84
C LYS A 46 -10.26 13.07 11.76
N ALA A 47 -9.84 11.82 11.98
CA ALA A 47 -8.85 11.17 11.14
C ALA A 47 -9.34 10.90 9.72
N VAL A 48 -10.62 10.58 9.54
CA VAL A 48 -11.21 10.30 8.22
C VAL A 48 -11.20 11.55 7.34
N ASP A 49 -11.68 12.68 7.84
CA ASP A 49 -11.70 13.95 7.09
C ASP A 49 -10.29 14.42 6.71
N HIS A 50 -9.33 14.23 7.62
CA HIS A 50 -7.93 14.54 7.32
C HIS A 50 -7.33 13.56 6.30
N ALA A 51 -7.63 12.26 6.40
CA ALA A 51 -7.22 11.27 5.42
C ALA A 51 -7.80 11.56 4.02
N VAL A 52 -9.06 11.98 3.93
CA VAL A 52 -9.69 12.46 2.68
C VAL A 52 -8.90 13.63 2.08
N SER A 53 -8.51 14.61 2.90
CA SER A 53 -7.71 15.75 2.46
C SER A 53 -6.32 15.33 1.96
N VAL A 54 -5.68 14.38 2.65
CA VAL A 54 -4.41 13.79 2.23
C VAL A 54 -4.55 13.04 0.91
N ILE A 55 -5.60 12.23 0.73
CA ILE A 55 -5.85 11.49 -0.51
C ILE A 55 -6.07 12.45 -1.68
N ALA A 56 -6.89 13.48 -1.50
CA ALA A 56 -7.17 14.48 -2.53
C ALA A 56 -5.90 15.22 -2.99
N SER A 57 -4.99 15.53 -2.05
CA SER A 57 -3.72 16.22 -2.34
C SER A 57 -2.66 15.28 -2.93
N ALA A 58 -2.41 14.15 -2.27
CA ALA A 58 -1.37 13.21 -2.65
C ALA A 58 -1.72 12.42 -3.91
N ARG A 59 -3.01 12.19 -4.17
CA ARG A 59 -3.58 11.39 -5.26
C ARG A 59 -2.89 10.02 -5.36
N PRO A 60 -3.01 9.16 -4.33
CA PRO A 60 -2.45 7.82 -4.37
C PRO A 60 -3.19 6.95 -5.38
N GLN A 61 -2.48 6.00 -5.98
CA GLN A 61 -3.06 4.98 -6.86
C GLN A 61 -3.37 3.67 -6.13
N VAL A 62 -2.69 3.44 -5.01
CA VAL A 62 -2.98 2.36 -4.07
C VAL A 62 -3.11 2.97 -2.68
N LEU A 63 -4.20 2.65 -1.98
CA LEU A 63 -4.47 3.09 -0.63
C LEU A 63 -4.66 1.87 0.27
N SER A 64 -3.98 1.87 1.41
CA SER A 64 -4.18 0.92 2.50
C SER A 64 -4.48 1.70 3.77
N VAL A 65 -5.57 1.32 4.44
CA VAL A 65 -6.07 1.98 5.65
C VAL A 65 -6.29 0.93 6.73
N ASN A 66 -5.71 1.15 7.90
CA ASN A 66 -5.95 0.34 9.09
C ASN A 66 -6.76 1.11 10.13
N GLU A 67 -7.39 0.34 11.02
CA GLU A 67 -8.23 0.84 12.10
C GLU A 67 -9.43 1.67 11.63
N SER A 68 -10.07 1.19 10.56
CA SER A 68 -11.23 1.83 9.94
C SER A 68 -12.54 1.17 10.38
N CYS A 69 -13.61 1.94 10.33
CA CYS A 69 -14.99 1.44 10.32
C CYS A 69 -15.44 1.24 8.87
N VAL A 70 -16.43 0.37 8.62
CA VAL A 70 -16.91 0.10 7.26
C VAL A 70 -17.46 1.35 6.55
N SER A 71 -18.08 2.29 7.29
CA SER A 71 -18.54 3.57 6.72
C SER A 71 -17.40 4.48 6.23
N ASP A 72 -16.16 4.27 6.69
CA ASP A 72 -15.02 5.06 6.23
C ASP A 72 -14.72 4.82 4.74
N ILE A 73 -15.21 3.70 4.17
CA ILE A 73 -15.02 3.37 2.75
C ILE A 73 -15.57 4.47 1.84
N GLU A 74 -16.79 4.94 2.06
CA GLU A 74 -17.44 5.90 1.15
C GLU A 74 -16.66 7.23 1.02
N PRO A 75 -16.32 7.95 2.11
CA PRO A 75 -15.58 9.21 2.00
C PRO A 75 -14.18 9.01 1.40
N LEU A 76 -13.48 7.93 1.76
CA LEU A 76 -12.15 7.62 1.22
C LEU A 76 -12.20 7.27 -0.28
N HIS A 77 -13.20 6.47 -0.69
CA HIS A 77 -13.44 6.10 -2.08
C HIS A 77 -13.73 7.32 -2.94
N LYS A 78 -14.61 8.20 -2.45
CA LYS A 78 -14.92 9.47 -3.11
C LYS A 78 -13.69 10.36 -3.30
N ALA A 79 -12.81 10.41 -2.30
CA ALA A 79 -11.57 11.19 -2.37
C ALA A 79 -10.55 10.60 -3.36
N MET A 80 -10.48 9.27 -3.46
CA MET A 80 -9.57 8.56 -4.36
C MET A 80 -10.07 8.58 -5.82
N GLY A 81 -11.39 8.61 -6.03
CA GLY A 81 -12.02 8.45 -7.34
C GLY A 81 -12.34 6.98 -7.65
N PRO A 82 -12.75 6.65 -8.89
CA PRO A 82 -13.11 5.29 -9.26
C PRO A 82 -12.00 4.28 -8.92
N SER A 83 -12.28 3.40 -7.95
CA SER A 83 -11.33 2.39 -7.49
C SER A 83 -12.03 1.08 -7.16
N ALA A 84 -11.31 -0.02 -7.29
CA ALA A 84 -11.68 -1.28 -6.63
C ALA A 84 -11.42 -1.14 -5.13
N VAL A 85 -12.25 -1.79 -4.33
CA VAL A 85 -12.19 -1.72 -2.85
C VAL A 85 -12.33 -3.12 -2.29
N ALA A 86 -11.49 -3.45 -1.30
CA ALA A 86 -11.70 -4.60 -0.44
C ALA A 86 -11.63 -4.17 1.02
N PHE A 87 -12.54 -4.72 1.83
CA PHE A 87 -12.58 -4.54 3.27
C PHE A 87 -12.52 -5.90 3.96
N VAL A 88 -11.81 -5.97 5.07
CA VAL A 88 -11.85 -7.13 5.97
C VAL A 88 -12.01 -6.67 7.40
N ALA A 89 -13.00 -7.21 8.08
CA ALA A 89 -13.20 -6.97 9.50
C ALA A 89 -12.19 -7.76 10.34
N ALA A 90 -11.67 -7.14 11.40
CA ALA A 90 -11.06 -7.88 12.49
C ALA A 90 -12.13 -8.72 13.20
N ARG A 91 -11.74 -9.83 13.82
CA ARG A 91 -12.67 -10.77 14.45
C ARG A 91 -12.38 -10.92 15.93
N ARG A 92 -13.40 -11.26 16.70
CA ARG A 92 -13.24 -11.75 18.07
C ARG A 92 -12.93 -13.25 18.06
N PRO A 93 -12.47 -13.81 19.19
CA PRO A 93 -12.24 -15.25 19.32
C PRO A 93 -13.48 -16.12 19.01
N ASP A 94 -14.69 -15.60 19.23
CA ASP A 94 -15.96 -16.25 18.91
C ASP A 94 -16.37 -16.15 17.43
N GLY A 95 -15.54 -15.50 16.59
CA GLY A 95 -15.80 -15.29 15.16
C GLY A 95 -16.68 -14.07 14.84
N SER A 96 -17.25 -13.40 15.84
CA SER A 96 -18.00 -12.15 15.63
C SER A 96 -17.06 -11.03 15.15
N PRO A 97 -17.54 -10.03 14.38
CA PRO A 97 -16.71 -8.90 13.98
C PRO A 97 -16.43 -7.98 15.16
N VAL A 98 -15.19 -7.49 15.29
CA VAL A 98 -14.88 -6.36 16.16
C VAL A 98 -15.68 -5.15 15.65
N LEU A 99 -16.23 -4.36 16.58
CA LEU A 99 -17.09 -3.24 16.25
C LEU A 99 -16.45 -1.91 16.66
N CYS A 100 -16.65 -0.90 15.82
CA CYS A 100 -16.48 0.49 16.18
C CYS A 100 -17.56 0.94 17.19
N THR A 101 -17.36 2.08 17.85
CA THR A 101 -18.34 2.64 18.81
C THR A 101 -19.68 3.03 18.17
N ASN A 102 -19.70 3.26 16.86
CA ASN A 102 -20.92 3.47 16.07
C ASN A 102 -21.66 2.15 15.72
N GLY A 103 -21.17 0.99 16.18
CA GLY A 103 -21.77 -0.33 15.96
C GLY A 103 -21.36 -1.03 14.66
N GLU A 104 -20.55 -0.38 13.82
CA GLU A 104 -20.11 -0.94 12.54
C GLU A 104 -18.90 -1.85 12.66
N GLN A 105 -18.65 -2.66 11.64
CA GLN A 105 -17.47 -3.53 11.61
C GLN A 105 -16.18 -2.70 11.52
N TYR A 106 -15.23 -3.03 12.38
CA TYR A 106 -13.89 -2.46 12.44
C TYR A 106 -12.90 -3.35 11.67
N GLY A 107 -12.00 -2.76 10.90
CA GLY A 107 -11.09 -3.53 10.06
C GLY A 107 -10.11 -2.73 9.21
N ASN A 108 -9.71 -3.34 8.10
CA ASN A 108 -8.74 -2.80 7.15
C ASN A 108 -9.38 -2.61 5.77
N ILE A 109 -9.00 -1.52 5.09
CA ILE A 109 -9.44 -1.19 3.74
C ILE A 109 -8.23 -1.18 2.80
N VAL A 110 -8.35 -1.80 1.63
CA VAL A 110 -7.42 -1.58 0.51
C VAL A 110 -8.19 -1.10 -0.70
N MET A 111 -7.65 -0.10 -1.39
CA MET A 111 -8.19 0.42 -2.63
C MET A 111 -7.10 0.52 -3.69
N VAL A 112 -7.47 0.24 -4.94
CA VAL A 112 -6.61 0.39 -6.11
C VAL A 112 -7.42 1.10 -7.19
N LEU A 113 -6.87 2.15 -7.81
CA LEU A 113 -7.57 2.86 -8.88
C LEU A 113 -8.04 1.90 -9.98
N ALA A 114 -9.24 2.15 -10.51
CA ALA A 114 -9.95 1.22 -11.37
C ALA A 114 -9.15 0.86 -12.63
N GLU A 115 -8.37 1.79 -13.19
CA GLU A 115 -7.53 1.55 -14.37
C GLU A 115 -6.30 0.67 -14.10
N LEU A 116 -5.99 0.41 -12.83
CA LEU A 116 -4.90 -0.46 -12.37
C LEU A 116 -5.37 -1.76 -11.72
N ALA A 117 -6.59 -1.77 -11.17
CA ALA A 117 -7.12 -2.90 -10.42
C ALA A 117 -7.57 -4.07 -11.32
N GLY A 118 -7.51 -5.27 -10.77
CA GLY A 118 -8.24 -6.44 -11.29
C GLY A 118 -9.58 -6.62 -10.58
N PRO A 119 -10.45 -7.53 -11.07
CA PRO A 119 -11.79 -7.73 -10.51
C PRO A 119 -11.83 -8.62 -9.26
N VAL A 120 -10.70 -9.28 -8.93
CA VAL A 120 -10.64 -10.28 -7.87
C VAL A 120 -10.42 -9.60 -6.52
N THR A 121 -11.14 -10.07 -5.50
CA THR A 121 -10.91 -9.73 -4.10
C THR A 121 -10.65 -11.00 -3.30
N ALA A 122 -9.72 -10.94 -2.36
CA ALA A 122 -9.43 -12.02 -1.41
C ALA A 122 -9.29 -11.44 0.00
N THR A 123 -9.82 -12.13 0.99
CA THR A 123 -9.68 -11.76 2.41
C THR A 123 -9.43 -12.99 3.26
N GLY A 124 -8.87 -12.80 4.44
CA GLY A 124 -8.68 -13.90 5.37
C GLY A 124 -8.26 -13.47 6.77
N LEU A 125 -8.34 -14.43 7.69
CA LEU A 125 -7.73 -14.34 9.00
C LEU A 125 -6.36 -15.00 8.97
N TYR A 126 -5.46 -14.54 9.83
CA TYR A 126 -4.21 -15.24 10.07
C TYR A 126 -4.44 -16.51 10.88
N ALA A 127 -3.64 -17.54 10.58
CA ALA A 127 -3.64 -18.78 11.35
C ALA A 127 -3.10 -18.55 12.78
N THR A 128 -2.10 -17.68 12.92
CA THR A 128 -1.58 -17.27 14.23
C THR A 128 -2.29 -16.01 14.71
N GLN A 129 -2.86 -16.07 15.91
CA GLN A 129 -3.48 -14.93 16.61
C GLN A 129 -2.82 -14.74 17.97
N ASP A 130 -2.86 -13.53 18.52
CA ASP A 130 -2.45 -13.29 19.90
C ASP A 130 -3.62 -13.56 20.86
N THR A 131 -3.41 -13.36 22.16
CA THR A 131 -4.45 -13.57 23.18
C THR A 131 -5.42 -12.40 23.31
N SER A 132 -5.36 -11.42 22.41
CA SER A 132 -6.27 -10.27 22.46
C SER A 132 -7.66 -10.63 21.93
N THR A 133 -8.61 -9.73 22.14
CA THR A 133 -9.97 -9.85 21.60
C THR A 133 -10.06 -9.45 20.13
N GLU A 134 -8.96 -9.07 19.49
CA GLU A 134 -8.89 -8.60 18.10
C GLU A 134 -7.98 -9.52 17.27
N HIS A 135 -8.57 -10.56 16.71
CA HIS A 135 -7.93 -11.40 15.71
C HIS A 135 -7.69 -10.62 14.41
N ARG A 136 -6.45 -10.65 13.97
CA ARG A 136 -5.92 -9.90 12.84
C ARG A 136 -6.25 -10.58 11.52
N ALA A 137 -6.42 -9.74 10.50
CA ALA A 137 -6.91 -10.12 9.19
C ALA A 137 -6.16 -9.38 8.08
N TRP A 138 -6.34 -9.86 6.85
CA TRP A 138 -5.77 -9.26 5.63
C TRP A 138 -6.82 -9.20 4.52
N ALA A 139 -6.68 -8.20 3.65
CA ALA A 139 -7.49 -8.05 2.45
C ALA A 139 -6.57 -7.78 1.26
N CYS A 140 -6.93 -8.29 0.09
CA CYS A 140 -6.18 -8.16 -1.14
C CYS A 140 -7.09 -7.92 -2.34
N LEU A 141 -6.58 -7.12 -3.26
CA LEU A 141 -6.97 -7.02 -4.66
C LEU A 141 -5.77 -7.60 -5.45
N PRO A 142 -5.67 -8.93 -5.65
CA PRO A 142 -4.40 -9.59 -5.96
C PRO A 142 -3.97 -9.50 -7.43
N ALA A 143 -4.80 -8.95 -8.32
CA ALA A 143 -4.58 -8.95 -9.76
C ALA A 143 -4.80 -7.56 -10.37
N GLY A 144 -4.53 -7.43 -11.66
CA GLY A 144 -4.62 -6.19 -12.42
C GLY A 144 -3.26 -5.77 -12.96
N LYS A 145 -3.09 -4.48 -13.24
CA LYS A 145 -1.77 -3.88 -13.52
C LYS A 145 -0.96 -3.70 -12.24
N ILE A 146 -1.61 -3.66 -11.07
CA ILE A 146 -0.97 -3.75 -9.77
C ILE A 146 -1.87 -4.52 -8.81
N GLY A 147 -1.33 -5.57 -8.19
CA GLY A 147 -1.97 -6.23 -7.05
C GLY A 147 -1.63 -5.51 -5.75
N ALA A 148 -2.59 -5.39 -4.83
CA ALA A 148 -2.38 -4.73 -3.55
C ALA A 148 -3.03 -5.49 -2.39
N CYS A 149 -2.33 -5.56 -1.25
CA CYS A 149 -2.86 -6.11 -0.01
C CYS A 149 -2.69 -5.12 1.15
N THR A 150 -3.62 -5.19 2.11
CA THR A 150 -3.56 -4.49 3.39
C THR A 150 -3.60 -5.45 4.56
N THR A 151 -2.97 -5.06 5.67
CA THR A 151 -3.13 -5.72 6.96
C THR A 151 -2.78 -4.81 8.14
N HIS A 152 -3.22 -5.20 9.33
CA HIS A 152 -2.81 -4.65 10.62
C HIS A 152 -2.44 -5.85 11.52
N LEU A 153 -1.18 -5.95 11.93
CA LEU A 153 -0.66 -7.13 12.65
C LEU A 153 -0.78 -6.99 14.17
N SER A 154 -0.51 -8.07 14.90
CA SER A 154 -0.57 -8.10 16.37
C SER A 154 0.28 -6.98 17.00
N ALA A 155 -0.35 -6.13 17.82
CA ALA A 155 0.35 -5.14 18.64
C ALA A 155 0.85 -5.71 19.97
N ARG A 156 0.35 -6.90 20.39
CA ARG A 156 0.64 -7.49 21.70
C ARG A 156 1.82 -8.45 21.69
N SER A 157 2.16 -9.01 20.53
CA SER A 157 3.20 -10.03 20.41
C SER A 157 3.97 -9.84 19.10
N GLY A 158 5.23 -9.40 19.21
CA GLY A 158 6.09 -9.24 18.04
C GLY A 158 6.36 -10.54 17.29
N SER A 159 6.43 -11.68 17.98
CA SER A 159 6.58 -13.00 17.33
C SER A 159 5.33 -13.39 16.55
N THR A 160 4.14 -13.12 17.11
CA THR A 160 2.86 -13.30 16.41
C THR A 160 2.78 -12.38 15.20
N ALA A 161 3.12 -11.09 15.35
CA ALA A 161 3.15 -10.15 14.23
C ALA A 161 4.10 -10.62 13.12
N LEU A 162 5.30 -11.12 13.47
CA LEU A 162 6.22 -11.63 12.45
C LEU A 162 5.67 -12.87 11.75
N ALA A 163 5.01 -13.78 12.46
CA ALA A 163 4.36 -14.95 11.87
C ALA A 163 3.25 -14.55 10.89
N GLN A 164 2.40 -13.60 11.29
CA GLN A 164 1.33 -13.04 10.44
C GLN A 164 1.92 -12.35 9.20
N CYS A 165 2.96 -11.54 9.36
CA CYS A 165 3.64 -10.89 8.23
C CYS A 165 4.17 -11.92 7.22
N LYS A 166 4.85 -12.98 7.71
CA LYS A 166 5.36 -14.06 6.86
C LYS A 166 4.24 -14.80 6.15
N GLU A 167 3.12 -15.06 6.82
CA GLU A 167 1.96 -15.72 6.23
C GLU A 167 1.38 -14.92 5.06
N LEU A 168 1.17 -13.60 5.23
CA LEU A 168 0.66 -12.76 4.14
C LEU A 168 1.67 -12.68 3.00
N MET A 169 2.94 -12.44 3.30
CA MET A 169 3.97 -12.33 2.26
C MET A 169 4.14 -13.65 1.49
N ALA A 170 3.99 -14.81 2.13
CA ALA A 170 3.99 -16.11 1.47
C ALA A 170 2.81 -16.31 0.50
N LYS A 171 1.67 -15.65 0.71
CA LYS A 171 0.57 -15.63 -0.27
C LYS A 171 0.88 -14.69 -1.43
N VAL A 172 1.45 -13.51 -1.12
CA VAL A 172 1.67 -12.45 -2.09
C VAL A 172 2.79 -12.75 -3.08
N VAL A 173 3.76 -13.59 -2.73
CA VAL A 173 4.79 -14.03 -3.69
C VAL A 173 4.21 -14.76 -4.91
N ASP A 174 3.04 -15.40 -4.75
CA ASP A 174 2.35 -16.14 -5.80
C ASP A 174 1.30 -15.31 -6.55
N HIS A 175 1.06 -14.05 -6.14
CA HIS A 175 0.16 -13.16 -6.87
C HIS A 175 0.79 -12.68 -8.19
N PRO A 176 -0.04 -12.39 -9.21
CA PRO A 176 0.41 -11.67 -10.40
C PRO A 176 1.19 -10.40 -10.05
N ARG A 177 2.32 -10.20 -10.74
CA ARG A 177 3.20 -9.04 -10.53
C ARG A 177 2.87 -7.91 -11.52
N PRO A 178 3.07 -6.64 -11.11
CA PRO A 178 3.64 -6.21 -9.83
C PRO A 178 2.65 -6.26 -8.67
N ALA A 179 3.17 -6.49 -7.45
CA ALA A 179 2.38 -6.61 -6.23
C ALA A 179 2.92 -5.74 -5.09
N VAL A 180 2.03 -5.20 -4.27
CA VAL A 180 2.35 -4.41 -3.08
C VAL A 180 1.61 -4.90 -1.85
N VAL A 181 2.25 -4.80 -0.69
CA VAL A 181 1.61 -5.01 0.62
C VAL A 181 1.89 -3.79 1.47
N ALA A 182 0.85 -3.18 2.00
CA ALA A 182 0.93 -1.99 2.84
C ALA A 182 0.18 -2.23 4.15
N GLY A 183 0.66 -1.68 5.25
CA GLY A 183 0.00 -1.90 6.53
C GLY A 183 0.79 -1.41 7.72
N ASP A 184 0.12 -1.39 8.86
CA ASP A 184 0.74 -1.33 10.18
C ASP A 184 1.18 -2.73 10.58
N MET A 185 2.49 -2.96 10.54
CA MET A 185 3.05 -4.27 10.81
C MET A 185 3.29 -4.50 12.30
N ASN A 186 3.11 -3.49 13.16
CA ASN A 186 3.49 -3.56 14.58
C ASN A 186 4.93 -4.11 14.83
N LEU A 187 5.81 -3.94 13.85
CA LEU A 187 7.19 -4.38 13.87
C LEU A 187 8.07 -3.23 13.42
N ARG A 188 9.29 -3.13 13.95
CA ARG A 188 10.25 -2.11 13.55
C ARG A 188 11.30 -2.69 12.63
N TYR A 189 11.81 -1.87 11.71
CA TYR A 189 13.03 -2.19 10.98
C TYR A 189 14.23 -2.20 11.93
N ARG A 190 15.04 -3.27 11.88
CA ARG A 190 16.10 -3.56 12.85
C ARG A 190 15.58 -3.66 14.29
N GLY A 191 14.29 -3.99 14.45
CA GLY A 191 13.66 -4.29 15.72
C GLY A 191 13.92 -5.74 16.16
N TRP A 192 13.31 -6.12 17.29
CA TRP A 192 13.31 -7.49 17.81
C TRP A 192 11.87 -7.90 18.14
N PRO A 193 11.16 -8.60 17.23
CA PRO A 193 11.62 -9.06 15.91
C PRO A 193 11.75 -7.95 14.84
N ASP A 194 12.60 -8.19 13.84
CA ASP A 194 12.80 -7.26 12.71
C ASP A 194 11.77 -7.52 11.61
N VAL A 195 11.04 -6.48 11.21
CA VAL A 195 10.10 -6.54 10.06
C VAL A 195 10.81 -6.95 8.75
N GLN A 196 12.10 -6.68 8.62
CA GLN A 196 12.87 -7.12 7.46
C GLN A 196 12.88 -8.65 7.32
N SER A 197 12.70 -9.38 8.42
CA SER A 197 12.67 -10.84 8.45
C SER A 197 11.42 -11.45 7.79
N CYS A 198 10.40 -10.66 7.44
CA CYS A 198 9.28 -11.10 6.61
C CYS A 198 9.33 -10.60 5.17
N ASN A 199 10.38 -9.87 4.74
CA ASN A 199 10.53 -9.46 3.34
C ASN A 199 11.07 -10.63 2.49
N PRO A 200 10.27 -11.25 1.61
CA PRO A 200 10.71 -12.39 0.81
C PRO A 200 11.61 -11.94 -0.35
N PRO A 201 12.35 -12.87 -0.98
CA PRO A 201 13.04 -12.62 -2.24
C PRO A 201 12.09 -12.07 -3.33
N GLY A 202 12.60 -11.18 -4.17
CA GLY A 202 11.80 -10.50 -5.19
C GLY A 202 10.92 -9.36 -4.66
N PHE A 203 11.08 -8.98 -3.38
CA PHE A 203 10.47 -7.80 -2.79
C PHE A 203 11.51 -6.93 -2.09
N TYR A 204 11.23 -5.63 -2.02
CA TYR A 204 11.89 -4.72 -1.09
C TYR A 204 10.87 -4.06 -0.16
N ARG A 205 11.36 -3.57 0.98
CA ARG A 205 10.55 -2.93 2.01
C ARG A 205 10.98 -1.49 2.22
N LYS A 206 10.01 -0.60 2.42
CA LYS A 206 10.19 0.80 2.86
C LYS A 206 9.25 1.09 4.03
N GLY A 207 9.70 1.90 4.98
CA GLY A 207 8.93 2.20 6.19
C GLY A 207 9.13 3.63 6.66
N ASP A 208 8.20 4.08 7.50
CA ASP A 208 8.11 5.44 8.07
C ASP A 208 9.09 5.70 9.24
N GLY A 209 9.94 4.72 9.57
CA GLY A 209 10.78 4.70 10.77
C GLY A 209 10.09 4.18 12.02
N GLY A 210 8.78 3.91 11.94
CA GLY A 210 7.92 3.32 12.96
C GLY A 210 7.42 1.95 12.54
N LEU A 211 6.10 1.77 12.60
CA LEU A 211 5.40 0.49 12.43
C LEU A 211 4.74 0.35 11.05
N GLN A 212 4.64 1.44 10.29
CA GLN A 212 4.03 1.43 8.97
C GLN A 212 5.03 1.08 7.89
N HIS A 213 4.67 0.08 7.07
CA HIS A 213 5.55 -0.43 6.03
C HIS A 213 4.81 -0.69 4.73
N VAL A 214 5.57 -0.58 3.64
CA VAL A 214 5.17 -1.01 2.30
C VAL A 214 6.24 -1.98 1.78
N PHE A 215 5.79 -3.15 1.37
CA PHE A 215 6.55 -4.15 0.62
C PHE A 215 6.14 -4.05 -0.84
N VAL A 216 7.12 -4.08 -1.74
CA VAL A 216 6.89 -3.87 -3.18
C VAL A 216 7.68 -4.91 -3.95
N SER A 217 7.05 -5.55 -4.94
CA SER A 217 7.76 -6.47 -5.83
C SER A 217 8.85 -5.75 -6.62
N SER A 218 9.95 -6.44 -6.91
CA SER A 218 11.15 -5.84 -7.51
C SER A 218 10.98 -5.32 -8.94
N ASP A 219 9.85 -5.63 -9.59
CA ASP A 219 9.47 -5.12 -10.92
C ASP A 219 9.13 -3.62 -10.88
N LEU A 220 8.83 -3.07 -9.70
CA LEU A 220 8.57 -1.65 -9.49
C LEU A 220 9.79 -0.97 -8.88
N LYS A 221 10.37 -0.01 -9.60
CA LYS A 221 11.57 0.69 -9.12
C LYS A 221 11.21 1.71 -8.06
N PHE A 222 11.85 1.63 -6.89
CA PHE A 222 11.69 2.64 -5.84
C PHE A 222 12.14 4.02 -6.32
N VAL A 223 11.31 5.04 -6.08
CA VAL A 223 11.66 6.45 -6.33
C VAL A 223 11.93 7.17 -5.01
N ARG A 224 10.93 7.19 -4.12
CA ARG A 224 11.03 7.90 -2.82
C ARG A 224 10.01 7.38 -1.81
N GLY A 225 10.31 7.63 -0.54
CA GLY A 225 9.36 7.51 0.57
C GLY A 225 9.08 8.90 1.16
N THR A 226 7.85 9.15 1.57
CA THR A 226 7.42 10.43 2.13
C THR A 226 6.53 10.18 3.33
N ARG A 227 6.92 10.73 4.48
CA ARG A 227 6.09 10.78 5.67
C ARG A 227 5.15 11.97 5.54
N ILE A 228 3.86 11.74 5.71
CA ILE A 228 2.80 12.74 5.64
C ILE A 228 2.30 12.97 7.07
N ASP A 229 2.23 14.23 7.47
CA ASP A 229 1.72 14.62 8.77
C ASP A 229 0.19 14.45 8.81
N MET A 230 -0.28 13.72 9.82
CA MET A 230 -1.71 13.53 10.08
C MET A 230 -2.26 14.58 11.06
N ASN A 231 -1.49 15.64 11.35
CA ASN A 231 -1.92 16.78 12.17
C ASN A 231 -2.52 16.39 13.52
N GLY A 232 -1.98 15.32 14.13
CA GLY A 232 -2.44 14.77 15.39
C GLY A 232 -3.88 14.20 15.39
N THR A 233 -4.50 13.97 14.22
CA THR A 233 -5.83 13.32 14.16
C THR A 233 -5.77 11.82 14.42
N THR A 234 -4.59 11.23 14.28
CA THR A 234 -4.19 9.87 14.63
C THR A 234 -2.74 9.95 15.16
N ASP A 235 -2.29 8.94 15.89
CA ASP A 235 -0.92 8.84 16.40
C ASP A 235 0.09 8.30 15.35
N HIS A 236 -0.40 7.88 14.19
CA HIS A 236 0.42 7.45 13.07
C HIS A 236 0.56 8.55 12.00
N PRO A 237 1.72 8.65 11.34
CA PRO A 237 1.79 9.42 10.09
C PRO A 237 1.03 8.69 8.98
N GLY A 238 0.85 9.37 7.85
CA GLY A 238 0.68 8.71 6.56
C GLY A 238 2.06 8.32 6.00
N TRP A 239 2.19 7.13 5.44
CA TRP A 239 3.41 6.68 4.79
C TRP A 239 3.20 6.45 3.29
N MET A 240 3.77 7.32 2.47
CA MET A 240 3.68 7.23 1.01
C MET A 240 4.97 6.70 0.40
N VAL A 241 4.86 5.67 -0.43
CA VAL A 241 5.96 5.16 -1.27
C VAL A 241 5.63 5.43 -2.72
N THR A 242 6.54 6.09 -3.43
CA THR A 242 6.45 6.31 -4.88
C THR A 242 7.38 5.36 -5.61
N VAL A 243 6.87 4.71 -6.64
CA VAL A 243 7.58 3.74 -7.48
C VAL A 243 7.34 4.05 -8.95
N LYS A 244 8.18 3.50 -9.83
CA LYS A 244 8.01 3.57 -11.29
C LYS A 244 7.67 2.20 -11.85
N MET A 245 6.63 2.18 -12.68
CA MET A 245 6.38 1.08 -13.62
C MET A 245 7.36 1.21 -14.79
N GLY A 246 7.98 0.08 -15.17
CA GLY A 246 8.93 -0.01 -16.27
C GLY A 246 8.31 0.27 -17.64
#